data_AF-A0A5T0RYL4-F1
#
_entry.id   AF-A0A5T0RYL4-F1
#
_cell.length_a   1.000
_cell.length_b   1.000
_cell.length_c   1.000
_cell.angle_alpha   90.00
_cell.angle_beta   90.00
_cell.angle_gamma   90.00
#
_symmetry.space_group_name_H-M   'P 1'
#
loop_
_entity.id
_entity.type
_entity.pdbx_description
1 polymer ?
#
loop_
_entity_poly.entity_id
_entity_poly.type
_entity_poly.pdbx_seq_one_letter_code
_entity_poly.pdbx_strand_id
1 'polypeptide(L)'
;VISTSVGTGLGALADEINKNADKTGVRATFTVETRGMGAVRAGTTSDTFAINGVQIGKVEYKDGDSNGALVSAINSVKDTTGVEASIDENGKLLLTSRDGRGIKIEGDIGGGAFINPNMKENYGRLSLVKNDGKDILISGTNLS
;
A
#
# COMPACT_ATOMS: atom_id res chain seq x y z
N VAL A 1 1.11 -14.41 -8.55
CA VAL A 1 -0.23 -13.98 -8.11
C VAL A 1 -0.03 -12.72 -7.27
N ILE A 2 -0.25 -11.56 -7.87
CA ILE A 2 -0.15 -10.27 -7.18
C ILE A 2 -1.58 -9.89 -6.78
N SER A 3 -1.85 -9.77 -5.49
CA SER A 3 -3.17 -9.39 -4.97
C SER A 3 -3.06 -8.74 -3.58
N THR A 4 -4.19 -8.58 -2.90
CA THR A 4 -4.32 -8.02 -1.55
C THR A 4 -4.42 -9.08 -0.46
N SER A 5 -4.25 -10.36 -0.82
CA SER A 5 -4.40 -11.51 0.09
C SER A 5 -3.09 -11.84 0.81
N VAL A 6 -3.19 -12.46 1.99
CA VAL A 6 -2.01 -12.94 2.74
C VAL A 6 -1.21 -13.93 1.89
N GLY A 7 0.12 -13.81 1.92
CA GLY A 7 1.03 -14.69 1.16
C GLY A 7 1.11 -14.38 -0.34
N THR A 8 0.58 -13.23 -0.77
CA THR A 8 0.65 -12.75 -2.17
C THR A 8 1.35 -11.39 -2.24
N GLY A 9 1.41 -10.81 -3.44
CA GLY A 9 1.96 -9.48 -3.64
C GLY A 9 3.48 -9.47 -3.84
N LEU A 10 4.06 -8.27 -3.79
CA LEU A 10 5.47 -8.05 -4.02
C LEU A 10 6.35 -8.56 -2.87
N GLY A 11 5.82 -8.64 -1.65
CA GLY A 11 6.55 -9.24 -0.53
C GLY A 11 6.85 -10.72 -0.78
N ALA A 12 5.83 -11.50 -1.11
CA ALA A 12 5.99 -12.91 -1.45
C ALA A 12 6.93 -13.12 -2.66
N LEU A 13 6.86 -12.23 -3.67
CA LEU A 13 7.76 -12.29 -4.82
C LEU A 13 9.21 -11.95 -4.43
N ALA A 14 9.42 -10.92 -3.62
CA ALA A 14 10.75 -10.52 -3.15
C ALA A 14 11.37 -11.63 -2.29
N ASP A 15 10.59 -12.26 -1.40
CA ASP A 15 11.03 -13.40 -0.59
C ASP A 15 11.51 -14.56 -1.45
N GLU A 16 10.78 -14.91 -2.50
CA GLU A 16 11.17 -16.02 -3.40
C GLU A 16 12.42 -15.69 -4.22
N ILE A 17 12.57 -14.43 -4.67
CA ILE A 17 13.80 -13.98 -5.33
C ILE A 17 14.99 -14.07 -4.36
N ASN A 18 14.83 -13.55 -3.15
CA ASN A 18 15.88 -13.50 -2.14
C ASN A 18 16.29 -14.90 -1.65
N LYS A 19 15.34 -15.84 -1.56
CA LYS A 19 15.61 -17.25 -1.25
C LYS A 19 16.55 -17.92 -2.27
N ASN A 20 16.59 -17.41 -3.50
CA ASN A 20 17.45 -17.90 -4.57
C ASN A 20 18.65 -16.97 -4.87
N ALA A 21 18.87 -15.93 -4.05
CA ALA A 21 19.88 -14.90 -4.30
C ALA A 21 21.31 -15.44 -4.40
N ASP A 22 21.65 -16.49 -3.64
CA ASP A 22 22.98 -17.11 -3.71
C ASP A 22 23.28 -17.76 -5.06
N LYS A 23 22.22 -18.13 -5.81
CA LYS A 23 22.35 -18.73 -7.15
C LYS A 23 22.27 -17.68 -8.25
N THR A 24 21.43 -16.67 -8.08
CA THR A 24 21.15 -15.66 -9.11
C THR A 24 22.05 -14.43 -9.02
N GLY A 25 22.62 -14.15 -7.84
CA GLY A 25 23.32 -12.90 -7.53
C GLY A 25 22.40 -11.68 -7.44
N VAL A 26 21.08 -11.88 -7.44
CA VAL A 26 20.06 -10.82 -7.44
C VAL A 26 19.31 -10.83 -6.11
N ARG A 27 19.20 -9.65 -5.49
CA ARG A 27 18.32 -9.41 -4.35
C ARG A 27 17.16 -8.52 -4.75
N ALA A 28 16.03 -8.70 -4.07
CA ALA A 28 14.82 -7.94 -4.29
C ALA A 28 14.38 -7.22 -3.01
N THR A 29 13.87 -6.00 -3.17
CA THR A 29 13.10 -5.29 -2.16
C THR A 29 11.80 -4.77 -2.78
N PHE A 30 10.85 -4.36 -1.96
CA PHE A 30 9.59 -3.81 -2.43
C PHE A 30 9.24 -2.52 -1.69
N THR A 31 8.40 -1.72 -2.32
CA THR A 31 7.74 -0.58 -1.67
C THR A 31 6.30 -0.53 -2.17
N VAL A 32 5.34 -0.67 -1.26
CA VAL A 32 3.93 -0.54 -1.57
C VAL A 32 3.35 0.56 -0.70
N GLU A 33 3.19 1.73 -1.31
CA GLU A 33 2.70 2.93 -0.64
C GLU A 33 1.70 3.68 -1.53
N THR A 34 0.57 4.07 -0.95
CA THR A 34 -0.36 5.03 -1.55
C THR A 34 -0.35 6.29 -0.71
N ARG A 35 0.05 7.42 -1.32
CA ARG A 35 0.15 8.72 -0.67
C ARG A 35 -0.84 9.71 -1.26
N GLY A 36 -1.63 10.38 -0.42
CA GLY A 36 -2.54 11.45 -0.83
C GLY A 36 -1.82 12.57 -1.57
N MET A 37 -2.53 13.25 -2.47
CA MET A 37 -1.92 14.33 -3.27
C MET A 37 -1.69 15.61 -2.45
N GLY A 38 -2.52 15.84 -1.44
CA GLY A 38 -2.50 17.02 -0.58
C GLY A 38 -2.65 16.68 0.89
N ALA A 39 -2.44 17.68 1.74
CA ALA A 39 -2.65 17.54 3.17
C ALA A 39 -4.12 17.21 3.46
N VAL A 40 -4.37 16.32 4.41
CA VAL A 40 -5.73 15.88 4.76
C VAL A 40 -6.59 17.10 5.12
N ARG A 41 -7.79 17.16 4.56
CA ARG A 41 -8.83 18.12 4.91
C ARG A 41 -10.00 17.42 5.56
N ALA A 42 -10.84 18.18 6.28
CA ALA A 42 -12.03 17.65 6.88
C ALA A 42 -12.93 16.94 5.85
N GLY A 43 -13.51 15.82 6.25
CA GLY A 43 -14.29 14.97 5.36
C GLY A 43 -14.90 13.79 6.09
N THR A 44 -15.59 12.96 5.33
CA THR A 44 -16.15 11.71 5.84
C THR A 44 -15.98 10.60 4.80
N THR A 45 -15.71 9.39 5.29
CA THR A 45 -15.74 8.18 4.47
C THR A 45 -17.19 7.71 4.27
N SER A 46 -17.45 6.86 3.27
CA SER A 46 -18.75 6.22 3.11
C SER A 46 -18.96 5.07 4.09
N ASP A 47 -20.21 4.68 4.31
CA ASP A 47 -20.56 3.48 5.10
C ASP A 47 -19.93 2.20 4.53
N THR A 48 -19.63 2.20 3.22
CA THR A 48 -19.00 1.11 2.47
C THR A 48 -17.48 1.22 2.36
N PHE A 49 -16.86 2.18 3.04
CA PHE A 49 -15.41 2.34 3.03
C PHE A 49 -14.72 1.08 3.55
N ALA A 50 -13.83 0.52 2.74
CA ALA A 50 -13.09 -0.70 3.02
C ALA A 50 -11.67 -0.63 2.46
N ILE A 51 -10.76 -1.37 3.08
CA ILE A 51 -9.39 -1.57 2.57
C ILE A 51 -9.12 -3.06 2.49
N ASN A 52 -8.62 -3.53 1.35
CA ASN A 52 -8.32 -4.94 1.09
C ASN A 52 -9.49 -5.88 1.44
N GLY A 53 -10.72 -5.47 1.12
CA GLY A 53 -11.94 -6.23 1.39
C GLY A 53 -12.45 -6.18 2.84
N VAL A 54 -11.76 -5.49 3.75
CA VAL A 54 -12.20 -5.33 5.15
C VAL A 54 -12.92 -4.00 5.31
N GLN A 55 -14.19 -4.05 5.69
CA GLN A 55 -15.01 -2.87 5.91
C GLN A 55 -14.57 -2.13 7.19
N ILE A 56 -14.33 -0.83 7.04
CA ILE A 56 -14.00 0.11 8.12
C ILE A 56 -15.24 0.97 8.43
N GLY A 57 -15.97 1.37 7.40
CA GLY A 57 -17.21 2.13 7.52
C GLY A 57 -17.01 3.64 7.59
N LYS A 58 -18.08 4.34 7.99
CA LYS A 58 -18.13 5.80 8.04
C LYS A 58 -17.30 6.35 9.20
N VAL A 59 -16.42 7.29 8.87
CA VAL A 59 -15.51 7.99 9.78
C VAL A 59 -15.52 9.46 9.42
N GLU A 60 -15.71 10.33 10.40
CA GLU A 60 -15.56 11.78 10.23
C GLU A 60 -14.17 12.20 10.71
N TYR A 61 -13.43 12.87 9.83
CA TYR A 61 -12.08 13.35 10.09
C TYR A 61 -11.98 14.85 9.85
N LYS A 62 -11.07 15.50 10.57
CA LYS A 62 -10.85 16.95 10.51
C LYS A 62 -9.62 17.29 9.66
N ASP A 63 -9.39 18.58 9.43
CA ASP A 63 -8.16 19.06 8.79
C ASP A 63 -6.93 18.47 9.51
N GLY A 64 -5.99 17.97 8.71
CA GLY A 64 -4.79 17.28 9.15
C GLY A 64 -5.04 15.96 9.88
N ASP A 65 -6.26 15.40 9.80
CA ASP A 65 -6.72 14.33 10.69
C ASP A 65 -6.44 14.66 12.17
N SER A 66 -6.68 15.92 12.57
CA SER A 66 -6.37 16.42 13.92
C SER A 66 -7.13 15.73 15.06
N ASN A 67 -8.22 15.04 14.74
CA ASN A 67 -8.92 14.14 15.66
C ASN A 67 -8.40 12.69 15.64
N GLY A 68 -7.44 12.38 14.78
CA GLY A 68 -6.82 11.06 14.59
C GLY A 68 -7.78 9.98 14.09
N ALA A 69 -8.98 10.36 13.64
CA ALA A 69 -10.07 9.43 13.42
C ALA A 69 -9.83 8.57 12.18
N LEU A 70 -9.34 9.18 11.09
CA LEU A 70 -9.09 8.45 9.83
C LEU A 70 -7.96 7.43 10.02
N VAL A 71 -6.82 7.88 10.56
CA VAL A 71 -5.67 7.01 10.82
C VAL A 71 -6.02 5.91 11.82
N SER A 72 -6.70 6.25 12.92
CA SER A 72 -7.08 5.25 13.94
C SER A 72 -8.04 4.21 13.37
N ALA A 73 -9.03 4.61 12.56
CA ALA A 73 -9.98 3.69 11.99
C ALA A 73 -9.32 2.69 11.04
N ILE A 74 -8.43 3.15 10.15
CA ILE A 74 -7.67 2.26 9.26
C ILE A 74 -6.76 1.33 10.07
N ASN A 75 -6.05 1.88 11.06
CA ASN A 75 -5.11 1.10 11.86
C ASN A 75 -5.77 0.09 12.80
N SER A 76 -7.06 0.26 13.13
CA SER A 76 -7.82 -0.70 13.96
C SER A 76 -7.94 -2.08 13.31
N VAL A 77 -7.79 -2.17 11.98
CA VAL A 77 -7.87 -3.42 11.21
C VAL A 77 -6.58 -3.76 10.46
N LYS A 78 -5.46 -3.10 10.78
CA LYS A 78 -4.19 -3.24 10.04
C LYS A 78 -3.63 -4.66 10.02
N ASP A 79 -3.84 -5.43 11.08
CA ASP A 79 -3.36 -6.82 11.15
C ASP A 79 -4.14 -7.74 10.21
N THR A 80 -5.37 -7.35 9.83
CA THR A 80 -6.17 -8.07 8.83
C THR A 80 -5.91 -7.54 7.42
N THR A 81 -5.93 -6.22 7.23
CA THR A 81 -5.76 -5.59 5.91
C THR A 81 -4.32 -5.62 5.40
N GLY A 82 -3.33 -5.61 6.30
CA GLY A 82 -1.91 -5.43 5.99
C GLY A 82 -1.49 -4.01 5.71
N VAL A 83 -2.40 -3.06 5.87
CA VAL A 83 -2.21 -1.65 5.52
C VAL A 83 -2.16 -0.83 6.81
N GLU A 84 -1.06 -0.10 6.98
CA GLU A 84 -0.89 0.87 8.06
C GLU A 84 -1.06 2.28 7.50
N ALA A 85 -1.85 3.09 8.19
CA ALA A 85 -2.07 4.49 7.89
C ALA A 85 -1.21 5.39 8.79
N SER A 86 -0.76 6.50 8.21
CA SER A 86 -0.09 7.59 8.92
C SER A 86 -0.36 8.93 8.22
N ILE A 87 -0.07 10.04 8.90
CA ILE A 87 0.02 11.36 8.29
C ILE A 87 1.51 11.67 8.11
N ASP A 88 1.93 11.98 6.89
CA ASP A 88 3.33 12.32 6.59
C ASP A 88 3.69 13.73 7.07
N GLU A 89 4.99 14.07 6.96
CA GLU A 89 5.51 15.39 7.36
C GLU A 89 4.85 16.59 6.63
N ASN A 90 4.21 16.35 5.48
CA ASN A 90 3.51 17.34 4.68
C ASN A 90 1.99 17.33 4.94
N GLY A 91 1.52 16.60 5.96
CA GLY A 91 0.12 16.48 6.34
C GLY A 91 -0.69 15.53 5.45
N LYS A 92 -0.05 14.77 4.55
CA LYS A 92 -0.74 13.89 3.59
C LYS A 92 -1.01 12.54 4.22
N LEU A 93 -2.15 11.92 3.87
CA LEU A 93 -2.41 10.52 4.22
C LEU A 93 -1.40 9.62 3.50
N LEU A 94 -0.72 8.77 4.25
CA LEU A 94 0.17 7.73 3.74
C LEU A 94 -0.37 6.36 4.18
N LEU A 95 -0.62 5.50 3.21
CA LEU A 95 -0.97 4.09 3.42
C LEU A 95 0.21 3.22 2.98
N THR A 96 0.72 2.40 3.88
CA THR A 96 1.87 1.51 3.63
C THR A 96 1.45 0.07 3.85
N SER A 97 1.73 -0.82 2.89
CA SER A 97 1.62 -2.26 3.13
C SER A 97 2.91 -2.80 3.73
N ARG A 98 2.81 -3.41 4.92
CA ARG A 98 3.96 -3.93 5.67
C ARG A 98 4.54 -5.23 5.08
N ASP A 99 3.69 -6.06 4.50
CA ASP A 99 4.02 -7.38 3.98
C ASP A 99 4.08 -7.40 2.44
N GLY A 100 4.01 -6.23 1.79
CA GLY A 100 4.13 -6.09 0.34
C GLY A 100 2.91 -6.58 -0.43
N ARG A 101 1.76 -6.72 0.22
CA ARG A 101 0.45 -6.90 -0.44
C ARG A 101 0.06 -5.64 -1.20
N GLY A 102 -0.86 -5.80 -2.16
CA GLY A 102 -1.53 -4.65 -2.75
C GLY A 102 -2.32 -3.84 -1.72
N ILE A 103 -2.53 -2.56 -2.02
CA ILE A 103 -3.44 -1.67 -1.33
C ILE A 103 -4.62 -1.42 -2.27
N LYS A 104 -5.79 -1.93 -1.89
CA LYS A 104 -7.06 -1.67 -2.57
C LYS A 104 -8.02 -0.95 -1.62
N ILE A 105 -8.44 0.24 -2.00
CA ILE A 105 -9.38 1.09 -1.29
C ILE A 105 -10.72 1.00 -2.00
N GLU A 106 -11.74 0.57 -1.27
CA GLU A 106 -13.09 0.36 -1.76
C GLU A 106 -14.06 1.30 -1.03
N GLY A 107 -15.18 1.60 -1.66
CA GLY A 107 -16.05 2.69 -1.21
C GLY A 107 -15.42 4.08 -1.39
N ASP A 108 -15.95 5.07 -0.68
CA ASP A 108 -15.43 6.43 -0.68
C ASP A 108 -14.62 6.71 0.60
N ILE A 109 -13.37 7.11 0.45
CA ILE A 109 -12.51 7.54 1.56
C ILE A 109 -12.73 9.04 1.88
N GLY A 110 -13.54 9.72 1.08
CA GLY A 110 -13.83 11.14 1.17
C GLY A 110 -12.78 11.99 0.45
N GLY A 111 -13.24 13.05 -0.21
CA GLY A 111 -12.36 13.94 -1.00
C GLY A 111 -11.27 14.63 -0.17
N GLY A 112 -11.47 14.77 1.14
CA GLY A 112 -10.50 15.36 2.06
C GLY A 112 -9.21 14.56 2.22
N ALA A 113 -9.21 13.25 1.89
CA ALA A 113 -8.02 12.41 1.93
C ALA A 113 -7.10 12.56 0.69
N PHE A 114 -7.57 13.24 -0.37
CA PHE A 114 -6.83 13.45 -1.62
C PHE A 114 -6.28 12.17 -2.28
N ILE A 115 -7.07 11.09 -2.23
CA ILE A 115 -6.80 9.83 -2.93
C ILE A 115 -7.68 9.77 -4.19
N ASN A 116 -7.05 9.93 -5.36
CA ASN A 116 -7.76 9.86 -6.63
C ASN A 116 -8.18 8.43 -6.99
N PRO A 117 -9.17 8.23 -7.88
CA PRO A 117 -9.61 6.90 -8.28
C PRO A 117 -8.50 5.98 -8.77
N ASN A 118 -7.52 6.49 -9.52
CA ASN A 118 -6.37 5.73 -10.02
C ASN A 118 -5.33 5.37 -8.95
N MET A 119 -5.48 5.88 -7.73
CA MET A 119 -4.63 5.57 -6.57
C MET A 119 -5.29 4.55 -5.62
N LYS A 120 -6.57 4.24 -5.84
CA LYS A 120 -7.33 3.30 -5.01
C LYS A 120 -6.89 1.86 -5.17
N GLU A 121 -6.16 1.52 -6.21
CA GLU A 121 -5.61 0.17 -6.39
C GLU A 121 -4.14 0.28 -6.79
N ASN A 122 -3.26 -0.19 -5.91
CA ASN A 122 -1.82 -0.03 -6.03
C ASN A 122 -1.10 -1.27 -5.52
N TYR A 123 -0.23 -1.85 -6.34
CA TYR A 123 0.55 -3.04 -6.00
C TYR A 123 2.03 -2.72 -5.74
N GLY A 124 2.39 -1.44 -5.73
CA GLY A 124 3.73 -0.95 -5.41
C GLY A 124 4.77 -1.20 -6.50
N ARG A 125 6.03 -1.24 -6.10
CA ARG A 125 7.19 -1.42 -6.97
C ARG A 125 8.15 -2.43 -6.39
N LEU A 126 8.68 -3.29 -7.27
CA LEU A 126 9.77 -4.21 -6.96
C LEU A 126 11.09 -3.57 -7.40
N SER A 127 12.10 -3.61 -6.54
CA SER A 127 13.45 -3.15 -6.84
C SER A 127 14.39 -4.33 -6.82
N LEU A 128 15.23 -4.46 -7.83
CA LEU A 128 16.21 -5.53 -7.95
C LEU A 128 17.62 -4.96 -7.93
N VAL A 129 18.50 -5.61 -7.18
CA VAL A 129 19.91 -5.22 -7.05
C VAL A 129 20.78 -6.43 -7.35
N LYS A 130 21.73 -6.25 -8.27
CA LYS A 130 22.73 -7.28 -8.60
C LYS A 130 24.07 -6.94 -7.96
N ASN A 131 24.78 -7.97 -7.52
CA ASN A 131 26.06 -7.81 -6.82
C ASN A 131 27.28 -7.62 -7.74
N ASP A 132 27.13 -7.77 -9.05
CA ASP A 132 28.25 -7.74 -10.02
C ASP A 132 28.24 -6.54 -10.98
N GLY A 133 27.27 -5.62 -10.82
CA GLY A 133 27.12 -4.41 -11.63
C GLY A 133 26.72 -4.63 -13.10
N LYS A 134 26.48 -5.88 -13.53
CA LYS A 134 25.95 -6.16 -14.87
C LYS A 134 24.43 -6.01 -14.88
N ASP A 135 23.87 -5.93 -16.08
CA ASP A 135 22.42 -5.92 -16.26
C ASP A 135 21.75 -7.15 -15.63
N ILE A 136 20.54 -6.92 -15.14
CA ILE A 136 19.61 -7.99 -14.75
C ILE A 136 18.72 -8.24 -15.97
N LEU A 137 19.00 -9.32 -16.69
CA LEU A 137 18.17 -9.75 -17.82
C LEU A 137 16.92 -10.44 -17.28
N ILE A 138 15.80 -9.71 -17.26
CA ILE A 138 14.51 -10.21 -16.76
C ILE A 138 13.64 -10.60 -17.94
N SER A 139 13.13 -11.83 -17.90
CA SER A 139 12.03 -12.28 -18.75
C SER A 139 11.09 -13.15 -17.92
N GLY A 140 9.83 -13.18 -18.32
CA GLY A 140 8.79 -13.86 -17.56
C GLY A 140 7.43 -13.75 -18.24
N THR A 141 6.45 -14.44 -17.69
CA THR A 141 5.05 -14.35 -18.14
C THR A 141 4.34 -13.22 -17.39
N ASN A 142 3.46 -12.48 -18.08
CA ASN A 142 2.65 -11.40 -17.49
C ASN A 142 3.45 -10.29 -16.78
N LEU A 143 4.61 -9.92 -17.34
CA LEU A 143 5.33 -8.70 -16.94
C LEU A 143 4.70 -7.51 -17.67
N SER A 144 4.18 -6.53 -16.92
CA SER A 144 3.57 -5.30 -17.41
C SER A 144 3.92 -4.13 -16.51
#